data_AF-A0A1F2TDL4-F1
#
_entry.id   AF-A0A1F2TDL4-F1
#
_cell.length_a   1.000
_cell.length_b   1.000
_cell.length_c   1.000
_cell.angle_alpha   90.00
_cell.angle_beta   90.00
_cell.angle_gamma   90.00
#
_symmetry.space_group_name_H-M   'P 1'
#
loop_
_entity.id
_entity.type
_entity.pdbx_description
1 polymer ?
#
loop_
_entity_poly.entity_id
_entity_poly.type
_entity_poly.pdbx_seq_one_letter_code
_entity_poly.pdbx_strand_id
1 'polypeptide(L)'
;MDKRGPTTEQTAPAGDTSGRTVQCVKFQKELPGLDAPPWPGELGQRIYENVSAQAWKLWEDRMKMILNEYRLMPWQKEAQQLIATQMEDFFFGEGAALPPGYVPQQSK
;
A
#
# COMPACT_ATOMS: atom_id res chain seq x y z
N MET A 1 -40.76 -11.40 -10.73
CA MET A 1 -39.92 -10.38 -11.40
C MET A 1 -40.31 -9.09 -10.73
N ASP A 2 -39.50 -8.48 -9.86
CA ASP A 2 -38.36 -7.66 -10.27
C ASP A 2 -37.13 -7.81 -9.36
N LYS A 3 -35.99 -7.97 -10.04
CA LYS A 3 -34.65 -7.92 -9.47
C LYS A 3 -34.30 -6.46 -9.18
N ARG A 4 -33.80 -6.16 -7.97
CA ARG A 4 -32.84 -5.06 -7.71
C ARG A 4 -32.45 -5.06 -6.23
N GLY A 5 -31.34 -5.71 -5.92
CA GLY A 5 -30.52 -5.31 -4.78
C GLY A 5 -29.55 -4.22 -5.25
N PRO A 6 -29.32 -3.20 -4.41
CA PRO A 6 -28.01 -2.54 -4.35
C PRO A 6 -27.64 -2.26 -2.88
N THR A 7 -26.41 -2.11 -2.43
CA THR A 7 -25.05 -2.27 -2.92
C THR A 7 -24.23 -2.31 -1.62
N THR A 8 -23.23 -3.18 -1.53
CA THR A 8 -22.21 -3.16 -0.45
C THR A 8 -21.74 -1.73 -0.20
N GLU A 9 -22.12 -1.18 0.95
CA GLU A 9 -21.63 0.08 1.47
C GLU A 9 -20.17 -0.13 1.88
N GLN A 10 -19.27 0.10 0.92
CA GLN A 10 -17.84 0.18 1.20
C GLN A 10 -17.58 1.59 1.72
N THR A 11 -17.47 1.71 3.04
CA THR A 11 -16.98 2.92 3.71
C THR A 11 -15.63 3.31 3.12
N ALA A 12 -15.64 4.37 2.30
CA ALA A 12 -14.47 4.84 1.58
C ALA A 12 -13.34 5.21 2.56
N PRO A 13 -12.12 4.67 2.39
CA PRO A 13 -10.92 5.22 3.00
C PRO A 13 -10.66 6.67 2.63
N ALA A 14 -10.11 7.44 3.58
CA ALA A 14 -9.35 8.65 3.27
C ALA A 14 -8.23 8.27 2.27
N GLY A 15 -8.41 8.65 1.00
CA GLY A 15 -7.53 8.25 -0.11
C GLY A 15 -8.23 8.12 -1.47
N ASP A 16 -9.56 8.26 -1.54
CA ASP A 16 -10.35 8.11 -2.78
C ASP A 16 -10.92 9.44 -3.30
N THR A 17 -10.21 10.55 -3.12
CA THR A 17 -10.76 11.87 -3.53
C THR A 17 -10.48 12.18 -5.00
N SER A 18 -9.42 11.59 -5.57
CA SER A 18 -8.99 11.80 -6.95
C SER A 18 -9.68 10.90 -7.99
N GLY A 19 -10.38 9.85 -7.56
CA GLY A 19 -10.99 8.86 -8.47
C GLY A 19 -9.97 7.99 -9.24
N ARG A 20 -8.71 7.98 -8.78
CA ARG A 20 -7.63 7.20 -9.37
C ARG A 20 -7.75 5.72 -8.99
N THR A 21 -7.56 4.82 -9.95
CA THR A 21 -7.46 3.37 -9.70
C THR A 21 -6.04 2.85 -9.99
N VAL A 22 -5.67 1.76 -9.32
CA VAL A 22 -4.39 1.07 -9.49
C VAL A 22 -4.59 -0.45 -9.47
N GLN A 23 -3.75 -1.18 -10.21
CA GLN A 23 -3.64 -2.62 -10.10
C GLN A 23 -2.88 -2.96 -8.81
N CYS A 24 -3.60 -3.18 -7.71
CA CYS A 24 -3.00 -3.30 -6.40
C CYS A 24 -2.14 -4.57 -6.27
N VAL A 25 -0.83 -4.43 -6.02
CA VAL A 25 0.08 -5.58 -5.88
C VAL A 25 -0.28 -6.52 -4.72
N LYS A 26 -0.85 -5.99 -3.64
CA LYS A 26 -1.25 -6.81 -2.48
C LYS A 26 -2.48 -7.68 -2.73
N PHE A 27 -3.44 -7.17 -3.51
CA PHE A 27 -4.75 -7.80 -3.72
C PHE A 27 -4.94 -8.36 -5.13
N GLN A 28 -4.01 -8.08 -6.04
CA GLN A 28 -4.03 -8.52 -7.44
C GLN A 28 -5.34 -8.17 -8.16
N LYS A 29 -5.89 -6.99 -7.86
CA LYS A 29 -7.11 -6.46 -8.49
C LYS A 29 -7.07 -4.94 -8.57
N GLU A 30 -7.88 -4.39 -9.46
CA GLU A 30 -8.05 -2.94 -9.58
C GLU A 30 -8.81 -2.39 -8.36
N LEU A 31 -8.24 -1.38 -7.71
CA LEU A 31 -8.79 -0.73 -6.52
C LEU A 31 -8.45 0.77 -6.53
N PRO A 32 -9.16 1.60 -5.76
CA PRO A 32 -8.79 2.99 -5.54
C PRO A 32 -7.34 3.12 -5.07
N GLY A 33 -6.58 3.96 -5.77
CA GLY A 33 -5.19 4.28 -5.48
C GLY A 33 -5.05 5.28 -4.34
N LEU A 34 -3.80 5.66 -4.05
CA LEU A 34 -3.52 6.79 -3.16
C LEU A 34 -3.66 8.11 -3.92
N ASP A 35 -4.06 9.17 -3.20
CA ASP A 35 -4.16 10.54 -3.72
C ASP A 35 -2.78 11.21 -3.90
N ALA A 36 -1.77 10.79 -3.14
CA ALA A 36 -0.39 11.28 -3.24
C ALA A 36 0.63 10.22 -2.79
N PRO A 37 1.91 10.34 -3.18
CA PRO A 37 2.97 9.48 -2.68
C PRO A 37 3.11 9.57 -1.15
N PRO A 38 3.01 8.45 -0.42
CA PRO A 38 3.02 8.47 1.05
C PRO A 38 4.43 8.50 1.65
N TRP A 39 5.45 8.33 0.82
CA TRP A 39 6.85 8.26 1.22
C TRP A 39 7.70 9.06 0.22
N PRO A 40 8.82 9.67 0.64
CA PRO A 40 9.72 10.32 -0.30
C PRO A 40 10.52 9.30 -1.12
N GLY A 41 10.96 9.73 -2.32
CA GLY A 41 11.85 8.95 -3.18
C GLY A 41 11.13 7.85 -3.98
N GLU A 42 11.93 6.96 -4.57
CA GLU A 42 11.44 5.94 -5.52
C GLU A 42 10.46 4.95 -4.88
N LEU A 43 10.70 4.56 -3.63
CA LEU A 43 9.80 3.66 -2.91
C LEU A 43 8.38 4.24 -2.80
N GLY A 44 8.26 5.52 -2.46
CA GLY A 44 6.96 6.18 -2.36
C GLY A 44 6.26 6.33 -3.70
N GLN A 45 7.00 6.61 -4.77
CA GLN A 45 6.46 6.62 -6.13
C GLN A 45 5.95 5.24 -6.52
N ARG A 46 6.72 4.19 -6.26
CA ARG A 46 6.34 2.81 -6.55
C ARG A 46 5.08 2.39 -5.79
N ILE A 47 4.97 2.79 -4.52
CA ILE A 47 3.77 2.56 -3.70
C ILE A 47 2.58 3.31 -4.28
N TYR A 48 2.75 4.60 -4.59
CA TYR A 48 1.72 5.39 -5.22
C TYR A 48 1.18 4.70 -6.47
N GLU A 49 2.05 4.19 -7.35
CA GLU A 49 1.69 3.53 -8.60
C GLU A 49 1.02 2.16 -8.46
N ASN A 50 1.39 1.38 -7.45
CA ASN A 50 1.08 -0.06 -7.39
C ASN A 50 0.26 -0.48 -6.17
N VAL A 51 0.00 0.41 -5.22
CA VAL A 51 -0.66 0.10 -3.94
C VAL A 51 -1.97 0.87 -3.82
N SER A 52 -3.05 0.14 -3.53
CA SER A 52 -4.35 0.74 -3.28
C SER A 52 -4.43 1.43 -1.92
N ALA A 53 -5.34 2.39 -1.77
CA ALA A 53 -5.65 3.01 -0.48
C ALA A 53 -6.05 1.97 0.58
N GLN A 54 -6.74 0.90 0.17
CA GLN A 54 -7.07 -0.21 1.06
C GLN A 54 -5.82 -0.96 1.55
N ALA A 55 -4.89 -1.27 0.66
CA ALA A 55 -3.66 -1.98 1.02
C ALA A 55 -2.72 -1.10 1.85
N TRP A 56 -2.72 0.21 1.60
CA TRP A 56 -1.97 1.18 2.41
C TRP A 56 -2.45 1.22 3.87
N LYS A 57 -3.77 1.21 4.11
CA LYS A 57 -4.31 1.12 5.48
C LYS A 57 -3.83 -0.11 6.24
N LEU A 58 -3.77 -1.27 5.59
CA LEU A 58 -3.23 -2.49 6.20
C LEU A 58 -1.75 -2.32 6.59
N TRP A 59 -1.00 -1.59 5.77
CA TRP A 59 0.39 -1.27 6.06
C TRP A 59 0.51 -0.29 7.24
N GLU A 60 -0.33 0.74 7.33
CA GLU A 60 -0.30 1.70 8.46
C GLU A 60 -0.51 1.01 9.80
N ASP A 61 -1.40 0.02 9.86
CA ASP A 61 -1.63 -0.76 11.07
C ASP A 61 -0.45 -1.68 11.42
N ARG A 62 0.18 -2.30 10.41
CA ARG A 62 1.44 -3.06 10.60
C ARG A 62 2.58 -2.16 11.05
N MET A 63 2.71 -0.96 10.50
CA MET A 63 3.72 0.03 10.88
C MET A 63 3.57 0.43 12.36
N LYS A 64 2.34 0.71 12.82
CA LYS A 64 2.08 1.00 14.24
C LYS A 64 2.50 -0.16 15.14
N MET A 65 2.19 -1.40 14.76
CA MET A 65 2.59 -2.60 15.50
C MET A 65 4.13 -2.70 15.61
N ILE A 66 4.85 -2.50 14.51
CA ILE A 66 6.32 -2.51 14.49
C ILE A 66 6.88 -1.42 15.40
N LEU A 67 6.43 -0.18 15.28
CA LEU A 67 6.93 0.93 16.10
C LEU A 67 6.70 0.68 17.60
N ASN A 68 5.52 0.17 17.96
CA ASN A 68 5.19 -0.14 19.36
C ASN A 68 6.05 -1.28 19.91
N GLU A 69 6.24 -2.36 19.14
CA GLU A 69 7.01 -3.54 19.58
C GLU A 69 8.49 -3.19 19.78
N TYR A 70 9.08 -2.45 18.84
CA TYR A 70 10.47 -2.01 18.92
C TYR A 70 10.66 -0.75 19.78
N ARG A 71 9.58 -0.17 20.35
CA ARG A 71 9.58 1.07 21.13
C ARG A 71 10.26 2.24 20.39
N LEU A 72 10.06 2.29 19.08
CA LEU A 72 10.67 3.28 18.19
C LEU A 72 9.71 4.46 17.96
N MET A 73 10.30 5.65 17.81
CA MET A 73 9.54 6.85 17.46
C MET A 73 9.64 7.09 15.94
N PRO A 74 8.56 7.51 15.25
CA PRO A 74 8.55 7.65 13.80
C PRO A 74 9.66 8.52 13.21
N TRP A 75 10.13 9.54 13.93
CA TRP A 75 11.16 10.46 13.45
C TRP A 75 12.60 9.94 13.63
N GLN A 76 12.80 8.84 14.35
CA GLN A 76 14.13 8.26 14.53
C GLN A 76 14.63 7.68 13.21
N LYS A 77 15.93 7.84 12.94
CA LYS A 77 16.54 7.33 11.71
C LYS A 77 16.44 5.81 11.63
N GLU A 78 16.64 5.10 12.75
CA GLU A 78 16.49 3.65 12.78
C GLU A 78 15.06 3.22 12.46
N ALA A 79 14.06 3.96 12.98
CA ALA A 79 12.65 3.71 12.69
C ALA A 79 12.35 3.89 11.20
N GLN A 80 12.78 5.01 10.62
CA GLN A 80 12.60 5.29 9.19
C GLN A 80 13.20 4.20 8.30
N GLN A 81 14.41 3.73 8.63
CA GLN A 81 15.08 2.64 7.91
C GLN A 81 14.34 1.30 8.07
N LEU A 82 13.96 0.94 9.30
CA LEU A 82 13.23 -0.28 9.57
C LEU A 82 11.87 -0.30 8.86
N ILE A 83 11.13 0.81 8.92
CA ILE A 83 9.83 0.96 8.29
C ILE A 83 9.96 0.88 6.77
N ALA A 84 10.96 1.52 6.15
CA ALA A 84 11.19 1.40 4.71
C ALA A 84 11.44 -0.06 4.29
N THR A 85 12.33 -0.77 4.99
CA THR A 85 12.62 -2.19 4.71
C THR A 85 11.39 -3.07 4.87
N GLN A 86 10.64 -2.90 5.96
CA GLN A 86 9.42 -3.67 6.24
C GLN A 86 8.30 -3.35 5.25
N MET A 87 8.26 -2.12 4.72
CA MET A 87 7.29 -1.68 3.72
C MET A 87 7.55 -2.34 2.38
N GLU A 88 8.82 -2.33 1.97
CA GLU A 88 9.27 -2.99 0.76
C GLU A 88 9.00 -4.49 0.82
N ASP A 89 9.32 -5.14 1.94
CA ASP A 89 9.00 -6.56 2.13
C ASP A 89 7.48 -6.83 2.12
N PHE A 90 6.68 -5.98 2.77
CA PHE A 90 5.24 -6.16 2.87
C PHE A 90 4.51 -6.11 1.51
N PHE A 91 4.99 -5.26 0.59
CA PHE A 91 4.37 -5.01 -0.71
C PHE A 91 5.10 -5.64 -1.90
N PHE A 92 6.40 -5.92 -1.78
CA PHE A 92 7.25 -6.41 -2.88
C PHE A 92 8.17 -7.57 -2.50
N GLY A 93 8.17 -8.01 -1.24
CA GLY A 93 8.93 -9.18 -0.78
C GLY A 93 8.33 -10.52 -1.22
N GLU A 94 8.95 -11.61 -0.77
CA GLU A 94 8.65 -12.98 -1.23
C GLU A 94 7.19 -13.43 -0.96
N GLY A 95 6.49 -12.79 -0.03
CA GLY A 95 5.07 -13.03 0.28
C GLY A 95 4.08 -12.06 -0.37
N ALA A 96 4.55 -11.10 -1.17
CA ALA A 96 3.73 -10.08 -1.81
C ALA A 96 3.36 -10.49 -3.24
N ALA A 97 2.73 -11.66 -3.39
CA ALA A 97 2.14 -12.21 -4.62
C ALA A 97 2.61 -11.52 -5.93
N LEU A 98 3.81 -11.87 -6.40
CA LEU A 98 4.30 -11.42 -7.70
C LEU A 98 3.51 -12.15 -8.81
N PRO A 99 2.93 -11.45 -9.80
CA PRO A 99 2.39 -12.13 -10.96
C PRO A 99 3.51 -12.80 -11.76
N PRO A 100 3.24 -13.94 -12.44
CA PRO A 100 4.20 -14.54 -13.35
C PRO A 100 4.46 -13.55 -14.50
N GLY A 101 5.61 -12.86 -14.45
CA GLY A 101 6.03 -11.88 -15.44
C GLY A 101 6.46 -10.50 -14.91
N TYR A 102 6.41 -10.24 -13.59
CA TYR A 102 6.92 -8.98 -13.05
C TYR A 102 8.45 -8.93 -13.06
N VAL A 103 9.01 -8.11 -13.95
CA VAL A 103 10.43 -7.76 -13.97
C VAL A 103 10.57 -6.38 -13.32
N PRO A 104 11.13 -6.26 -12.10
CA PRO A 104 11.41 -4.95 -11.53
C PRO A 104 12.42 -4.26 -12.43
N GLN A 105 12.06 -3.11 -13.00
CA GLN A 105 13.01 -2.28 -13.72
C GLN A 105 14.04 -1.76 -12.71
N GLN A 106 15.29 -2.19 -12.88
CA GLN A 106 16.42 -1.67 -12.12
C GLN A 106 16.65 -0.22 -12.52
N SER A 107 16.26 0.73 -11.66
CA SER A 107 16.73 2.11 -11.77
C SER A 107 18.25 2.12 -11.59
N LYS A 108 18.95 2.67 -12.59
CA LYS A 108 20.42 2.82 -12.66
C LYS A 108 20.94 3.84 -11.66
#